data_AF-A0A7V3RQ28-F1
#
_entry.id   AF-A0A7V3RQ28-F1
#
_cell.length_a   1.000
_cell.length_b   1.000
_cell.length_c   1.000
_cell.angle_alpha   90.00
_cell.angle_beta   90.00
_cell.angle_gamma   90.00
#
_symmetry.space_group_name_H-M   'P 1'
#
loop_
_entity.id
_entity.type
_entity.pdbx_description
1 polymer ?
#
loop_
_entity_poly.entity_id
_entity_poly.type
_entity_poly.pdbx_seq_one_letter_code
_entity_poly.pdbx_strand_id
1 'polypeptide(L)'
;MVESDEQRKGVQEDYRSAHLTPREIALLDFAVALTKTPSRLRKGDLDALRGYGLNDEQIVDAVHCISYFNFINRVLDGLGVDPEPSMRYGKEA
;
A
#
# COMPACT_ATOMS: atom_id res chain seq x y z
N MET A 1 -12.02 4.03 -3.81
CA MET A 1 -12.37 3.57 -2.43
C MET A 1 -12.86 2.14 -2.58
N VAL A 2 -12.43 1.19 -1.76
CA VAL A 2 -12.85 -0.22 -1.91
C VAL A 2 -14.36 -0.32 -1.68
N GLU A 3 -15.12 -0.73 -2.69
CA GLU A 3 -16.59 -0.61 -2.71
C GLU A 3 -17.29 -1.93 -2.31
N SER A 4 -16.57 -3.06 -2.35
CA SER A 4 -17.11 -4.38 -2.01
C SER A 4 -16.17 -5.22 -1.14
N ASP A 5 -16.74 -6.19 -0.41
CA ASP A 5 -15.97 -7.17 0.36
C ASP A 5 -15.05 -8.03 -0.52
N GLU A 6 -15.48 -8.32 -1.74
CA GLU A 6 -14.69 -9.04 -2.74
C GLU A 6 -13.47 -8.24 -3.17
N GLN A 7 -13.65 -6.94 -3.45
CA GLN A 7 -12.55 -6.04 -3.77
C GLN A 7 -11.58 -5.89 -2.59
N ARG A 8 -12.10 -5.82 -1.35
CA ARG A 8 -11.26 -5.78 -0.14
C ARG A 8 -10.41 -7.03 0.01
N LYS A 9 -11.02 -8.20 -0.18
CA LYS A 9 -10.31 -9.49 -0.13
C LYS A 9 -9.27 -9.59 -1.23
N GLY A 10 -9.61 -9.16 -2.45
CA GLY A 10 -8.67 -9.08 -3.56
C GLY A 10 -7.45 -8.22 -3.22
N VAL A 11 -7.64 -7.04 -2.61
CA VAL A 11 -6.51 -6.18 -2.18
C VAL A 11 -5.63 -6.85 -1.12
N GLN A 12 -6.22 -7.59 -0.19
CA GLN A 12 -5.48 -8.30 0.86
C GLN A 12 -4.63 -9.45 0.33
N GLU A 13 -5.11 -10.18 -0.68
CA GLU A 13 -4.42 -11.34 -1.25
C GLU A 13 -3.47 -10.94 -2.39
N ASP A 14 -3.99 -10.28 -3.44
CA ASP A 14 -3.23 -9.69 -4.54
C ASP A 14 -4.06 -8.58 -5.20
N TYR A 15 -3.72 -7.33 -4.92
CA TYR A 15 -4.43 -6.16 -5.44
C TYR A 15 -4.54 -6.08 -6.96
N ARG A 16 -3.70 -6.81 -7.71
CA ARG A 16 -3.82 -6.90 -9.18
C ARG A 16 -5.08 -7.62 -9.63
N SER A 17 -5.64 -8.48 -8.78
CA SER A 17 -6.89 -9.20 -9.02
C SER A 17 -8.14 -8.41 -8.58
N ALA A 18 -7.96 -7.27 -7.88
CA ALA A 18 -9.04 -6.59 -7.17
C ALA A 18 -9.82 -5.57 -8.03
N HIS A 19 -9.86 -5.71 -9.36
CA HIS A 19 -10.61 -4.83 -10.27
C HIS A 19 -10.39 -3.32 -10.03
N LEU A 20 -9.17 -2.93 -9.65
CA LEU A 20 -8.83 -1.53 -9.39
C LEU A 20 -8.58 -0.74 -10.68
N THR A 21 -8.72 0.57 -10.58
CA THR A 21 -8.37 1.45 -11.70
C THR A 21 -6.86 1.43 -11.98
N PRO A 22 -6.41 1.74 -13.21
CA PRO A 22 -4.97 1.83 -13.51
C PRO A 22 -4.21 2.78 -12.58
N ARG A 23 -4.85 3.86 -12.14
CA ARG A 23 -4.28 4.82 -11.19
C ARG A 23 -4.08 4.21 -9.79
N GLU A 24 -5.05 3.43 -9.30
CA GLU A 24 -4.93 2.73 -8.02
C GLU A 24 -3.88 1.63 -8.07
N ILE A 25 -3.81 0.87 -9.18
CA ILE A 25 -2.75 -0.13 -9.39
C ILE A 25 -1.37 0.53 -9.37
N ALA A 26 -1.17 1.64 -10.09
CA ALA A 26 0.11 2.35 -10.13
C ALA A 26 0.53 2.85 -8.73
N LEU A 27 -0.43 3.34 -7.94
CA LEU A 27 -0.18 3.75 -6.55
C LEU A 27 0.25 2.58 -5.67
N LEU A 28 -0.38 1.41 -5.81
CA LEU A 28 -0.03 0.21 -5.06
C LEU A 28 1.29 -0.41 -5.52
N ASP A 29 1.60 -0.38 -6.81
CA ASP A 29 2.91 -0.77 -7.34
C ASP A 29 4.02 0.09 -6.75
N PHE A 30 3.81 1.41 -6.67
CA PHE A 30 4.73 2.32 -5.99
C PHE A 30 4.85 2.00 -4.49
N ALA A 31 3.73 1.71 -3.81
CA ALA A 31 3.75 1.30 -2.39
C ALA A 31 4.57 0.03 -2.15
N VAL A 32 4.45 -0.97 -3.04
CA VAL A 32 5.27 -2.19 -3.00
C VAL A 32 6.75 -1.87 -3.21
N ALA A 33 7.07 -1.03 -4.21
CA ALA A 33 8.45 -0.66 -4.51
C ALA A 33 9.11 0.13 -3.36
N LEU A 34 8.40 1.08 -2.76
CA LEU A 34 8.86 1.86 -1.61
C LEU A 34 9.04 1.00 -0.36
N THR A 35 8.19 -0.02 -0.18
CA THR A 35 8.29 -0.97 0.94
C THR A 35 9.46 -1.94 0.79
N LYS A 36 9.65 -2.52 -0.40
CA LYS A 36 10.65 -3.60 -0.62
C LYS A 36 12.02 -3.09 -1.01
N THR A 37 12.08 -2.03 -1.82
CA THR A 37 13.33 -1.53 -2.41
C THR A 37 13.38 0.01 -2.46
N PRO A 38 13.22 0.71 -1.32
CA PRO A 38 13.16 2.18 -1.30
C PRO A 38 14.41 2.83 -1.91
N SER A 39 15.60 2.26 -1.69
CA SER A 39 16.88 2.77 -2.23
C SER A 39 17.01 2.65 -3.76
N ARG A 40 16.13 1.89 -4.42
CA ARG A 40 16.12 1.72 -5.88
C ARG A 40 15.20 2.70 -6.58
N LEU A 41 14.33 3.40 -5.85
CA LEU A 41 13.45 4.41 -6.45
C LEU A 41 14.25 5.57 -7.05
N ARG A 42 13.73 6.11 -8.15
CA ARG A 42 14.31 7.19 -8.95
C ARG A 42 13.21 8.21 -9.27
N LYS A 43 13.61 9.35 -9.82
CA LYS A 43 12.69 10.40 -10.27
C LYS A 43 11.61 9.85 -11.23
N GLY A 44 11.99 8.92 -12.12
CA GLY A 44 11.08 8.30 -13.08
C GLY A 44 9.89 7.58 -12.46
N ASP A 45 10.04 7.03 -11.25
CA ASP A 45 8.92 6.37 -10.54
C ASP A 45 7.86 7.40 -10.11
N LEU A 46 8.29 8.60 -9.71
CA LEU A 46 7.40 9.72 -9.38
C LEU A 46 6.75 10.30 -10.64
N ASP A 47 7.51 10.41 -11.73
CA ASP A 47 7.00 10.88 -13.01
C ASP A 47 5.94 9.93 -13.59
N ALA A 48 6.09 8.62 -13.38
CA ALA A 48 5.07 7.64 -13.74
C ALA A 48 3.75 7.88 -12.99
N LEU A 49 3.80 8.15 -11.68
CA LEU A 49 2.60 8.49 -10.90
C LEU A 49 1.91 9.75 -11.41
N ARG A 50 2.68 10.78 -11.79
CA ARG A 50 2.14 11.98 -12.44
C ARG A 50 1.46 11.66 -13.78
N GLY A 51 2.00 10.70 -14.53
CA GLY A 51 1.38 10.18 -15.76
C GLY A 51 -0.01 9.55 -15.54
N TYR A 52 -0.29 9.04 -14.33
CA TYR A 52 -1.61 8.55 -13.92
C TYR A 52 -2.50 9.64 -13.28
N GLY A 53 -2.09 10.90 -13.36
CA GLY A 53 -2.87 12.04 -12.88
C GLY A 53 -2.75 12.31 -11.38
N LEU A 54 -1.74 11.75 -10.69
CA LEU A 54 -1.43 12.17 -9.32
C LEU A 54 -0.69 13.52 -9.34
N ASN A 55 -1.15 14.45 -8.51
CA ASN A 55 -0.42 15.70 -8.27
C ASN A 55 0.65 15.51 -7.17
N ASP A 56 1.51 16.51 -6.98
CA ASP A 56 2.62 16.40 -6.03
C ASP A 56 2.16 16.23 -4.57
N GLU A 57 1.06 16.89 -4.18
CA GLU A 57 0.46 16.75 -2.85
C GLU A 57 0.01 15.31 -2.58
N GLN A 58 -0.70 14.70 -3.53
CA GLN A 58 -1.14 13.30 -3.45
C GLN A 58 0.04 12.31 -3.41
N ILE A 59 1.14 12.62 -4.11
CA ILE A 59 2.36 11.80 -4.07
C ILE A 59 3.02 11.90 -2.69
N VAL A 60 3.09 13.09 -2.11
CA VAL A 60 3.61 13.30 -0.75
C VAL A 60 2.76 12.55 0.27
N ASP A 61 1.44 12.66 0.19
CA ASP A 61 0.51 11.94 1.06
C ASP A 61 0.69 10.42 0.97
N ALA A 62 0.84 9.90 -0.27
CA ALA A 62 1.11 8.49 -0.49
C ALA A 62 2.40 8.06 0.20
N VAL A 63 3.51 8.79 -0.02
CA VAL A 63 4.81 8.47 0.59
C VAL A 63 4.73 8.48 2.11
N HIS A 64 4.06 9.47 2.71
CA HIS A 64 3.88 9.52 4.16
C HIS A 64 3.07 8.34 4.69
N CYS A 65 1.94 8.03 4.05
CA CYS A 65 1.08 6.91 4.44
C CYS A 65 1.85 5.58 4.37
N ILE A 66 2.50 5.29 3.24
CA ILE A 66 3.28 4.07 3.04
C ILE A 66 4.42 3.97 4.07
N SER A 67 5.13 5.08 4.31
CA SER A 67 6.26 5.11 5.24
C SER A 67 5.82 4.93 6.69
N TYR A 68 4.68 5.51 7.07
CA TYR A 68 4.11 5.35 8.40
C TYR A 68 3.75 3.89 8.69
N PHE A 69 3.06 3.21 7.77
CA PHE A 69 2.76 1.78 7.92
C PHE A 69 4.04 0.93 7.99
N ASN A 70 5.04 1.25 7.18
CA ASN A 70 6.35 0.62 7.26
C ASN A 70 7.01 0.79 8.64
N PHE A 71 6.95 1.98 9.23
CA PHE A 71 7.48 2.25 10.57
C PHE A 71 6.72 1.46 11.65
N ILE A 72 5.39 1.59 11.70
CA ILE A 72 4.61 0.97 12.78
C ILE A 72 4.64 -0.56 12.70
N ASN A 73 4.61 -1.15 11.50
CA ASN A 73 4.75 -2.60 11.35
C ASN A 73 6.07 -3.10 11.97
N ARG A 74 7.18 -2.39 11.75
CA ARG A 74 8.48 -2.73 12.35
C ARG A 74 8.49 -2.57 13.87
N VAL A 75 7.77 -1.58 14.42
CA VAL A 75 7.63 -1.39 15.86
C VAL A 75 6.85 -2.56 16.47
N LEU A 76 5.69 -2.91 15.88
CA LEU A 76 4.84 -4.00 16.38
C LEU A 76 5.56 -5.35 16.30
N ASP A 77 6.14 -5.68 15.13
CA ASP A 77 6.89 -6.92 14.93
C ASP A 77 8.12 -7.00 15.84
N GLY A 78 8.85 -5.88 15.98
CA GLY A 78 10.06 -5.81 16.82
C GLY A 78 9.79 -5.94 18.32
N LEU A 79 8.57 -5.59 18.77
CA LEU A 79 8.14 -5.70 20.16
C LEU A 79 7.31 -6.97 20.42
N GLY A 80 6.98 -7.75 19.39
CA GLY A 80 6.12 -8.94 19.50
C GLY A 80 4.69 -8.60 19.91
N VAL A 81 4.18 -7.44 19.50
CA VAL A 81 2.80 -7.02 19.79
C VAL A 81 1.87 -7.70 18.81
N ASP A 82 0.96 -8.52 19.33
CA ASP A 82 -0.08 -9.14 18.51
C ASP A 82 -1.10 -8.10 18.04
N PRO A 83 -1.58 -8.19 16.79
CA PRO A 83 -2.70 -7.38 16.34
C PRO A 83 -3.97 -7.71 17.12
N GLU A 84 -4.79 -6.68 17.35
CA GLU A 84 -6.14 -6.81 17.89
C GLU A 84 -6.93 -7.88 17.11
N PRO A 85 -7.86 -8.61 17.74
CA PRO A 85 -8.62 -9.67 17.07
C PRO A 85 -9.31 -9.20 15.78
N SER A 86 -9.77 -7.95 15.74
CA SER A 86 -10.40 -7.32 14.57
C SER A 86 -9.45 -7.01 13.41
N MET A 87 -8.13 -7.04 13.65
CA MET A 87 -7.09 -6.72 12.68
C MET A 87 -6.34 -7.96 12.16
N ARG A 88 -6.68 -9.16 12.64
CA ARG A 88 -6.05 -10.41 12.20
C ARG A 88 -6.51 -10.76 10.79
N TYR A 89 -5.55 -10.91 9.86
CA TYR A 89 -5.81 -11.37 8.50
C TYR A 89 -5.86 -12.90 8.44
N GLY A 90 -6.88 -13.47 7.82
CA GLY A 90 -6.89 -14.86 7.37
C GLY A 90 -6.68 -15.92 8.47
N LYS A 91 -7.60 -16.03 9.42
CA LYS A 91 -8.14 -17.30 9.94
C LYS A 91 -9.21 -16.98 10.99
N GLU A 92 -10.34 -17.65 10.84
CA GLU A 92 -11.43 -17.69 11.82
C GLU A 92 -10.89 -17.96 13.22
N ALA A 93 -11.49 -17.28 14.21
CA ALA A 93 -11.56 -17.79 15.57
C ALA A 93 -12.44 -19.05 15.60
#